data_AF-A0A7J0H821-F1
#
_entry.id   AF-A0A7J0H821-F1
#
_cell.length_a   1.000
_cell.length_b   1.000
_cell.length_c   1.000
_cell.angle_alpha   90.00
_cell.angle_beta   90.00
_cell.angle_gamma   90.00
#
_symmetry.space_group_name_H-M   'P 1'
#
loop_
_entity.id
_entity.type
_entity.pdbx_description
1 polymer ?
#
loop_
_entity_poly.entity_id
_entity_poly.type
_entity_poly.pdbx_seq_one_letter_code
_entity_poly.pdbx_strand_id
1 'polypeptide(L)'
;MMSKNTLPTSIYSVVLTGECIAAIVFLTPAFAKPSPSSEVEAKALLNSSWWGNFSLPNHCELAGIRCNQAGSVVEIYEDYSFPFQGNLEDMNWSALRNLENLHLSSSNLSGSIPSEIGALSKLTHLELSGNHLQDVLDPRLEPPTNPIVAGNIALVAALAFACLRPESRSRSTMQHISQAFLSCKKALATPLRTISLRELWNQETDFIRLCWSLE
;
A
#
# COMPACT_ATOMS: atom_id res chain seq x y z
N MET A 1 -42.66 10.13 11.78
CA MET A 1 -43.40 9.51 12.91
C MET A 1 -43.92 8.16 12.45
N MET A 2 -43.53 7.07 13.13
CA MET A 2 -44.20 5.74 13.24
C MET A 2 -44.45 4.98 11.92
N SER A 3 -44.28 3.66 11.77
CA SER A 3 -44.10 2.53 12.68
C SER A 3 -43.58 1.31 11.88
N LYS A 4 -43.03 0.34 12.60
CA LYS A 4 -42.54 -0.98 12.19
C LYS A 4 -43.64 -1.94 11.70
N ASN A 5 -43.17 -2.98 10.98
CA ASN A 5 -43.73 -4.33 10.74
C ASN A 5 -45.04 -4.42 9.92
N THR A 6 -45.18 -5.28 8.90
CA THR A 6 -45.24 -6.76 8.99
C THR A 6 -45.23 -7.36 7.55
N LEU A 7 -44.70 -8.58 7.35
CA LEU A 7 -44.68 -9.32 6.06
C LEU A 7 -46.08 -9.53 5.43
N PRO A 8 -46.12 -9.88 4.12
CA PRO A 8 -46.85 -11.09 3.76
C PRO A 8 -46.08 -12.04 2.83
N THR A 9 -46.28 -13.32 3.14
CA THR A 9 -46.16 -14.52 2.32
C THR A 9 -46.82 -14.39 0.94
N SER A 10 -46.16 -14.89 -0.11
CA SER A 10 -46.86 -15.43 -1.29
C SER A 10 -46.13 -16.67 -1.81
N ILE A 11 -46.88 -17.76 -1.70
CA ILE A 11 -46.63 -19.12 -2.19
C ILE A 11 -47.04 -19.13 -3.67
N TYR A 12 -46.19 -19.66 -4.56
CA TYR A 12 -46.65 -20.17 -5.85
C TYR A 12 -46.37 -21.67 -5.93
N SER A 13 -47.43 -22.44 -5.73
CA SER A 13 -47.51 -23.86 -6.05
C SER A 13 -48.09 -24.03 -7.46
N VAL A 14 -47.42 -24.82 -8.29
CA VAL A 14 -48.02 -25.45 -9.47
C VAL A 14 -47.71 -26.95 -9.36
N VAL A 15 -48.76 -27.77 -9.32
CA VAL A 15 -48.69 -29.22 -9.46
C VAL A 15 -49.52 -29.58 -10.68
N LEU A 16 -48.96 -30.40 -11.58
CA LEU A 16 -49.60 -31.55 -12.25
C LEU A 16 -48.55 -32.20 -13.18
N THR A 17 -47.96 -33.31 -12.72
CA THR A 17 -48.09 -34.68 -13.26
C THR A 17 -47.18 -35.02 -14.45
N GLY A 18 -46.22 -35.92 -14.21
CA GLY A 18 -45.39 -36.56 -15.23
C GLY A 18 -43.93 -36.70 -14.78
N GLU A 19 -43.40 -37.91 -14.77
CA GLU A 19 -42.10 -38.33 -14.23
C GLU A 19 -40.91 -37.45 -14.66
N CYS A 20 -40.22 -36.87 -13.68
CA CYS A 20 -38.75 -36.88 -13.53
C CYS A 20 -38.42 -36.04 -12.28
N ILE A 21 -37.68 -36.63 -11.35
CA ILE A 21 -37.17 -35.93 -10.16
C ILE A 21 -36.12 -34.92 -10.64
N ALA A 22 -36.56 -33.73 -11.05
CA ALA A 22 -35.68 -32.60 -11.24
C ALA A 22 -35.28 -32.11 -9.85
N ALA A 23 -34.10 -32.53 -9.39
CA ALA A 23 -33.46 -31.96 -8.23
C ALA A 23 -33.45 -30.44 -8.37
N ILE A 24 -34.20 -29.74 -7.51
CA ILE A 24 -34.06 -28.31 -7.35
C ILE A 24 -32.70 -28.12 -6.68
N VAL A 25 -31.67 -27.95 -7.50
CA VAL A 25 -30.37 -27.48 -7.05
C VAL A 25 -30.62 -26.06 -6.54
N PHE A 26 -30.68 -25.90 -5.22
CA PHE A 26 -30.46 -24.61 -4.61
C PHE A 26 -29.04 -24.21 -5.03
N LEU A 27 -28.94 -23.39 -6.07
CA LEU A 27 -27.76 -22.57 -6.30
C LEU A 27 -27.75 -21.57 -5.15
N THR A 28 -27.29 -22.00 -3.97
CA THR A 28 -26.51 -21.10 -3.14
C THR A 28 -25.43 -20.55 -4.09
N PRO A 29 -25.12 -19.24 -4.08
CA PRO A 29 -23.91 -18.80 -4.74
C PRO A 29 -22.80 -19.65 -4.14
N ALA A 30 -22.30 -20.60 -4.93
CA ALA A 30 -21.18 -21.41 -4.54
C ALA A 30 -20.05 -20.40 -4.44
N PHE A 31 -19.73 -19.98 -3.21
CA PHE A 31 -18.49 -19.28 -2.95
C PHE A 31 -17.42 -20.23 -3.48
N ALA A 32 -16.86 -19.87 -4.64
CA ALA A 32 -15.80 -20.65 -5.25
C ALA A 32 -14.76 -20.86 -4.15
N LYS A 33 -14.38 -22.12 -3.91
CA LYS A 33 -13.41 -22.45 -2.87
C LYS A 33 -12.19 -21.52 -3.06
N PRO A 34 -11.77 -20.77 -2.02
CA PRO A 34 -10.71 -19.79 -2.17
C PRO A 34 -9.48 -20.45 -2.80
N SER A 35 -8.87 -19.74 -3.76
CA SER A 35 -7.62 -20.20 -4.36
C SER A 35 -6.54 -20.33 -3.27
N PRO A 36 -5.58 -21.26 -3.39
CA PRO A 36 -4.49 -21.37 -2.41
C PRO A 36 -3.72 -20.06 -2.19
N SER A 37 -3.63 -19.22 -3.22
CA SER A 37 -3.07 -17.86 -3.12
C SER A 37 -3.91 -16.94 -2.24
N SER A 38 -5.24 -17.00 -2.35
CA SER A 38 -6.14 -16.19 -1.54
C SER A 38 -6.03 -16.51 -0.05
N GLU A 39 -5.80 -17.76 0.35
CA GLU A 39 -5.64 -18.11 1.77
C GLU A 39 -4.34 -17.56 2.36
N VAL A 40 -3.25 -17.60 1.60
CA VAL A 40 -1.94 -17.06 2.01
C VAL A 40 -2.00 -15.54 2.15
N GLU A 41 -2.63 -14.85 1.21
CA GLU A 41 -2.84 -13.40 1.26
C GLU A 41 -3.74 -13.01 2.43
N ALA A 42 -4.86 -13.71 2.63
CA ALA A 42 -5.78 -13.41 3.72
C ALA A 42 -5.11 -13.59 5.10
N LYS A 43 -4.24 -14.60 5.27
CA LYS A 43 -3.42 -14.76 6.48
C LYS A 43 -2.40 -13.63 6.65
N ALA A 44 -1.76 -13.18 5.57
CA ALA A 44 -0.82 -12.06 5.63
C ALA A 44 -1.51 -10.77 6.08
N LEU A 45 -2.69 -10.47 5.51
CA LEU A 45 -3.51 -9.32 5.88
C LEU A 45 -4.03 -9.40 7.33
N LEU A 46 -4.40 -10.61 7.80
CA LEU A 46 -4.87 -10.81 9.17
C LEU A 46 -3.75 -10.57 10.18
N ASN A 47 -2.55 -11.06 9.88
CA ASN A 47 -1.41 -10.96 10.77
C ASN A 47 -0.78 -9.56 10.79
N SER A 48 -1.03 -8.72 9.78
CA SER A 48 -0.48 -7.36 9.74
C SER A 48 -1.11 -6.44 10.79
N SER A 49 -2.26 -6.80 11.35
CA SER A 49 -3.04 -5.98 12.29
C SER A 49 -3.62 -4.68 11.72
N TRP A 50 -3.53 -4.44 10.40
CA TRP A 50 -3.99 -3.18 9.77
C TRP A 50 -5.51 -3.07 9.67
N TRP A 51 -6.20 -4.21 9.51
CA TRP A 51 -7.66 -4.29 9.37
C TRP A 51 -8.36 -4.88 10.60
N GLY A 52 -7.64 -4.97 11.73
CA GLY A 52 -8.12 -5.64 12.94
C GLY A 52 -8.41 -7.13 12.72
N ASN A 53 -9.29 -7.68 13.54
CA ASN A 53 -9.67 -9.09 13.47
C ASN A 53 -10.82 -9.29 12.46
N PHE A 54 -10.54 -9.95 11.34
CA PHE A 54 -11.53 -10.27 10.30
C PHE A 54 -11.58 -11.77 10.00
N SER A 55 -12.67 -12.23 9.37
CA SER A 55 -12.85 -13.64 9.01
C SER A 55 -12.23 -14.00 7.66
N LEU A 56 -11.51 -15.12 7.62
CA LEU A 56 -10.79 -15.68 6.46
C LEU A 56 -11.72 -16.41 5.45
N PRO A 57 -12.72 -15.72 4.88
CA PRO A 57 -12.83 -15.78 3.43
C PRO A 57 -13.09 -14.43 2.74
N ASN A 58 -13.21 -13.33 3.49
CA ASN A 58 -13.73 -12.07 2.94
C ASN A 58 -12.66 -10.97 2.83
N HIS A 59 -11.38 -11.30 2.65
CA HIS A 59 -10.33 -10.28 2.58
C HIS A 59 -10.52 -9.30 1.42
N CYS A 60 -11.15 -9.73 0.32
CA CYS A 60 -11.53 -8.87 -0.81
C CYS A 60 -12.71 -7.93 -0.53
N GLU A 61 -13.44 -8.13 0.57
CA GLU A 61 -14.43 -7.18 1.09
C GLU A 61 -13.79 -6.20 2.10
N LEU A 62 -12.48 -6.37 2.33
CA LEU A 62 -11.53 -5.43 2.93
C LEU A 62 -11.80 -3.99 2.48
N ALA A 63 -12.21 -3.08 3.37
CA ALA A 63 -12.12 -1.65 3.07
C ALA A 63 -10.67 -1.31 2.72
N GLY A 64 -10.43 -0.64 1.61
CA GLY A 64 -9.08 -0.35 1.11
C GLY A 64 -8.38 -1.52 0.41
N ILE A 65 -9.08 -2.61 0.07
CA ILE A 65 -8.52 -3.75 -0.68
C ILE A 65 -9.31 -3.97 -1.97
N ARG A 66 -8.60 -4.13 -3.09
CA ARG A 66 -9.16 -4.60 -4.36
C ARG A 66 -8.48 -5.90 -4.77
N CYS A 67 -9.30 -6.89 -5.10
CA CYS A 67 -8.86 -8.15 -5.67
C CYS A 67 -9.16 -8.24 -7.17
N ASN A 68 -8.38 -9.07 -7.88
CA ASN A 68 -8.72 -9.52 -9.23
C ASN A 68 -9.81 -10.61 -9.21
N GLN A 69 -10.22 -11.07 -10.40
CA GLN A 69 -11.25 -12.10 -10.56
C GLN A 69 -10.88 -13.45 -9.91
N ALA A 70 -9.60 -13.73 -9.66
CA ALA A 70 -9.13 -14.94 -8.98
C ALA A 70 -9.12 -14.81 -7.45
N GLY A 71 -9.60 -13.67 -6.90
CA GLY A 71 -9.62 -13.39 -5.47
C GLY A 71 -8.26 -13.01 -4.89
N SER A 72 -7.32 -12.60 -5.73
CA SER A 72 -5.97 -12.20 -5.30
C SER A 72 -5.83 -10.68 -5.25
N VAL A 73 -5.19 -10.17 -4.20
CA VAL A 73 -5.02 -8.73 -3.95
C VAL A 73 -4.16 -8.09 -5.04
N VAL A 74 -4.71 -7.05 -5.68
CA VAL A 74 -4.03 -6.27 -6.73
C VAL A 74 -3.84 -4.81 -6.35
N GLU A 75 -4.65 -4.28 -5.45
CA GLU A 75 -4.47 -2.93 -4.93
C GLU A 75 -4.80 -2.85 -3.44
N ILE A 76 -3.96 -2.14 -2.71
CA ILE A 76 -4.22 -1.67 -1.36
C ILE A 76 -4.25 -0.14 -1.42
N TYR A 77 -5.33 0.46 -0.94
CA TYR A 77 -5.53 1.90 -0.98
C TYR A 77 -6.08 2.43 0.33
N GLU A 78 -5.79 3.69 0.62
CA GLU A 78 -6.34 4.38 1.78
C GLU A 78 -7.86 4.49 1.70
N ASP A 79 -8.53 3.96 2.74
CA ASP A 79 -9.96 4.12 2.93
C ASP A 79 -10.21 5.01 4.15
N TYR A 80 -10.88 6.14 3.94
CA TYR A 80 -11.15 7.12 5.01
C TYR A 80 -11.97 6.55 6.17
N SER A 81 -12.60 5.39 6.01
CA SER A 81 -13.38 4.72 7.06
C SER A 81 -12.47 4.01 8.08
N PHE A 82 -11.23 3.67 7.71
CA PHE A 82 -10.29 2.93 8.55
C PHE A 82 -8.87 3.49 8.39
N PRO A 83 -8.41 4.35 9.33
CA PRO A 83 -7.04 4.82 9.30
C PRO A 83 -6.09 3.64 9.55
N PHE A 84 -5.14 3.42 8.63
CA PHE A 84 -4.07 2.45 8.85
C PHE A 84 -3.25 2.86 10.08
N GLN A 85 -2.98 1.92 10.97
CA GLN A 85 -2.19 2.14 12.21
C GLN A 85 -1.19 1.00 12.43
N GLY A 86 -0.54 0.55 11.36
CA GLY A 86 0.36 -0.60 11.41
C GLY A 86 1.77 -0.28 10.93
N ASN A 87 2.71 -1.13 11.36
CA ASN A 87 4.07 -1.09 10.87
C ASN A 87 4.15 -1.79 9.50
N LEU A 88 4.92 -1.21 8.57
CA LEU A 88 5.18 -1.83 7.26
C LEU A 88 5.88 -3.19 7.39
N GLU A 89 6.68 -3.38 8.45
CA GLU A 89 7.43 -4.61 8.72
C GLU A 89 6.54 -5.77 9.18
N ASP A 90 5.36 -5.50 9.73
CA ASP A 90 4.43 -6.54 10.22
C ASP A 90 3.71 -7.26 9.06
N MET A 91 3.71 -6.65 7.87
CA MET A 91 3.09 -7.20 6.68
C MET A 91 4.01 -8.18 5.96
N ASN A 92 3.50 -9.38 5.65
CA ASN A 92 4.20 -10.32 4.78
C ASN A 92 3.99 -9.96 3.31
N TRP A 93 4.76 -8.98 2.80
CA TRP A 93 4.67 -8.52 1.41
C TRP A 93 4.88 -9.64 0.38
N SER A 94 5.70 -10.64 0.69
CA SER A 94 5.96 -11.78 -0.22
C SER A 94 4.71 -12.63 -0.52
N ALA A 95 3.67 -12.52 0.31
CA ALA A 95 2.36 -13.14 0.08
C ALA A 95 1.57 -12.44 -1.03
N LEU A 96 1.72 -11.12 -1.18
CA LEU A 96 0.93 -10.27 -2.08
C LEU A 96 1.56 -10.21 -3.49
N ARG A 97 1.81 -11.36 -4.10
CA ARG A 97 2.58 -11.48 -5.35
C ARG A 97 1.94 -10.82 -6.57
N ASN A 98 0.64 -10.56 -6.50
CA ASN A 98 -0.11 -9.90 -7.56
C ASN A 98 -0.39 -8.42 -7.28
N LEU A 99 0.20 -7.85 -6.23
CA LEU A 99 0.01 -6.45 -5.92
C LEU A 99 0.59 -5.57 -7.03
N GLU A 100 -0.25 -4.71 -7.58
CA GLU A 100 0.07 -3.79 -8.67
C GLU A 100 0.17 -2.35 -8.16
N ASN A 101 -0.71 -1.97 -7.23
CA ASN A 101 -0.81 -0.62 -6.71
C ASN A 101 -0.82 -0.63 -5.16
N LEU A 102 0.01 0.21 -4.54
CA LEU A 102 0.05 0.40 -3.11
C LEU A 102 -0.05 1.89 -2.79
N HIS A 103 -1.20 2.33 -2.28
CA HIS A 103 -1.45 3.73 -1.90
C HIS A 103 -1.60 3.83 -0.37
N LEU A 104 -0.55 4.31 0.29
CA LEU A 104 -0.51 4.51 1.73
C LEU A 104 -0.08 5.96 2.05
N SER A 105 -0.63 6.93 1.33
CA SER A 105 -0.40 8.34 1.62
C SER A 105 -1.00 8.67 2.99
N SER A 106 -0.33 9.52 3.76
CA SER A 106 -0.87 10.10 5.01
C SER A 106 -1.33 9.07 6.05
N SER A 107 -0.85 7.83 5.94
CA SER A 107 -1.37 6.68 6.66
C SER A 107 -0.70 6.48 8.03
N ASN A 108 0.03 7.51 8.52
CA ASN A 108 0.79 7.50 9.78
C ASN A 108 1.57 6.18 9.97
N LEU A 109 2.11 5.67 8.87
CA LEU A 109 2.85 4.40 8.86
C LEU A 109 4.07 4.56 9.76
N SER A 110 4.50 3.46 10.36
CA SER A 110 5.74 3.43 11.12
C SER A 110 6.60 2.25 10.69
N GLY A 111 7.90 2.33 10.99
CA GLY A 111 8.88 1.30 10.67
C GLY A 111 9.48 1.45 9.28
N SER A 112 10.49 0.63 8.98
CA SER A 112 11.23 0.76 7.72
C SER A 112 10.42 0.27 6.52
N ILE A 113 10.70 0.79 5.31
CA ILE A 113 10.17 0.21 4.07
C ILE A 113 10.88 -1.15 3.86
N PRO A 114 10.18 -2.28 3.98
CA PRO A 114 10.81 -3.59 3.84
C PRO A 114 11.27 -3.84 2.41
N SER A 115 12.44 -4.46 2.28
CA SER A 115 13.05 -4.82 0.99
C SER A 115 12.15 -5.68 0.10
N GLU A 116 11.24 -6.41 0.72
CA GLU A 116 10.24 -7.28 0.14
C GLU A 116 9.26 -6.51 -0.76
N ILE A 117 8.99 -5.23 -0.47
CA ILE A 117 8.23 -4.36 -1.39
C ILE A 117 8.99 -4.19 -2.71
N GLY A 118 10.31 -4.05 -2.64
CA GLY A 118 11.18 -3.98 -3.83
C GLY A 118 11.26 -5.28 -4.62
N ALA A 119 10.88 -6.41 -4.02
CA ALA A 119 10.81 -7.72 -4.68
C ALA A 119 9.47 -8.01 -5.38
N LEU A 120 8.47 -7.13 -5.22
CA LEU A 120 7.15 -7.27 -5.85
C LEU A 120 7.23 -6.96 -7.36
N SER A 121 7.41 -8.00 -8.17
CA SER A 121 7.63 -7.86 -9.62
C SER A 121 6.47 -7.24 -10.40
N LYS A 122 5.26 -7.19 -9.82
CA LYS A 122 4.07 -6.61 -10.45
C LYS A 122 3.73 -5.21 -9.93
N LEU A 123 4.42 -4.73 -8.88
CA LEU A 123 4.14 -3.42 -8.32
C LEU A 123 4.56 -2.35 -9.33
N THR A 124 3.59 -1.54 -9.76
CA THR A 124 3.78 -0.48 -10.75
C THR A 124 3.57 0.91 -10.15
N HIS A 125 2.76 1.01 -9.09
CA HIS A 125 2.49 2.26 -8.40
C HIS A 125 2.70 2.10 -6.89
N LEU A 126 3.58 2.93 -6.33
CA LEU A 126 3.84 3.04 -4.89
C LEU A 126 3.69 4.52 -4.48
N GLU A 127 2.67 4.80 -3.68
CA GLU A 127 2.34 6.15 -3.21
C GLU A 127 2.46 6.21 -1.69
N LEU A 128 3.45 6.98 -1.20
CA LEU A 128 3.78 7.14 0.22
C LEU A 128 3.88 8.63 0.65
N SER A 129 3.52 9.57 -0.22
CA SER A 129 3.90 10.99 -0.12
C SER A 129 3.44 11.68 1.18
N GLY A 130 2.29 11.32 1.75
CA GLY A 130 1.81 11.91 2.99
C GLY A 130 2.50 11.45 4.29
N ASN A 131 3.50 10.56 4.23
CA ASN A 131 4.28 10.14 5.42
C ASN A 131 5.55 10.99 5.59
N HIS A 132 6.21 10.90 6.75
CA HIS A 132 7.45 11.65 7.01
C HIS A 132 8.68 10.77 6.77
N LEU A 133 9.80 11.39 6.39
CA LEU A 133 11.05 10.67 6.13
C LEU A 133 11.52 9.89 7.35
N GLN A 134 11.34 10.43 8.56
CA GLN A 134 11.72 9.73 9.78
C GLN A 134 10.91 8.42 9.99
N ASP A 135 9.65 8.41 9.59
CA ASP A 135 8.75 7.29 9.86
C ASP A 135 9.13 6.03 9.08
N VAL A 136 9.82 6.21 7.95
CA VAL A 136 10.26 5.14 7.03
C VAL A 136 11.73 4.72 7.22
N LEU A 137 12.44 5.34 8.14
CA LEU A 137 13.79 4.92 8.53
C LEU A 137 13.73 3.78 9.54
N ASP A 138 14.82 3.01 9.66
CA ASP A 138 14.92 1.94 10.65
C ASP A 138 14.72 2.50 12.06
N PRO A 139 13.62 2.15 12.76
CA PRO A 139 13.29 2.73 14.06
C PRO A 139 14.25 2.29 15.17
N ARG A 140 15.09 1.27 14.93
CA ARG A 140 16.13 0.81 15.85
C ARG A 140 17.33 1.78 15.89
N LEU A 141 17.43 2.68 14.91
CA LEU A 141 18.48 3.68 14.83
C LEU A 141 17.98 5.00 15.43
N GLU A 142 18.80 5.62 16.26
CA GLU A 142 18.50 6.96 16.75
C GLU A 142 18.49 7.98 15.59
N PRO A 143 17.55 8.93 15.56
CA PRO A 143 17.53 9.97 14.55
C PRO A 143 18.86 10.76 14.57
N PRO A 144 19.49 11.03 13.41
CA PRO A 144 20.76 11.74 13.37
C PRO A 144 20.60 13.15 13.94
N THR A 145 21.42 13.45 14.95
CA THR A 145 21.53 14.78 15.54
C THR A 145 22.41 15.72 14.70
N ASN A 146 23.29 15.15 13.87
CA ASN A 146 24.16 15.91 12.97
C ASN A 146 23.39 16.36 11.71
N PRO A 147 23.28 17.68 11.46
CA PRO A 147 22.51 18.22 10.33
C PRO A 147 23.07 17.85 8.95
N ILE A 148 24.38 17.56 8.85
CA ILE A 148 25.00 17.09 7.60
C ILE A 148 24.58 15.65 7.32
N VAL A 149 24.56 14.79 8.33
CA VAL A 149 24.11 13.40 8.18
C VAL A 149 22.64 13.35 7.81
N ALA A 150 21.81 14.17 8.47
CA ALA A 150 20.39 14.33 8.11
C ALA A 150 20.21 14.79 6.65
N GLY A 151 21.00 15.77 6.20
CA GLY A 151 20.98 16.23 4.81
C GLY A 151 21.36 15.14 3.80
N ASN A 152 22.34 14.29 4.13
CA ASN A 152 22.73 13.17 3.27
C ASN A 152 21.60 12.12 3.16
N ILE A 153 20.91 11.82 4.26
CA ILE A 153 19.77 10.88 4.24
C ILE A 153 18.63 11.44 3.37
N ALA A 154 18.30 12.73 3.55
CA ALA A 154 17.29 13.39 2.73
C ALA A 154 17.65 13.40 1.24
N LEU A 155 18.93 13.62 0.90
CA LEU A 155 19.43 13.55 -0.47
C LEU A 155 19.28 12.14 -1.06
N VAL A 156 19.69 11.10 -0.32
CA VAL A 156 19.54 9.71 -0.76
C VAL A 156 18.08 9.37 -1.02
N ALA A 157 17.19 9.77 -0.13
CA ALA A 157 15.76 9.55 -0.29
C ALA A 157 15.19 10.29 -1.52
N ALA A 158 15.56 11.56 -1.74
CA ALA A 158 15.16 12.31 -2.92
C ALA A 158 15.65 11.67 -4.23
N LEU A 159 16.91 11.22 -4.26
CA LEU A 159 17.47 10.51 -5.41
C LEU A 159 16.75 9.18 -5.64
N ALA A 160 16.42 8.44 -4.58
CA ALA A 160 15.66 7.20 -4.69
C ALA A 160 14.28 7.46 -5.32
N PHE A 161 13.55 8.48 -4.89
CA PHE A 161 12.27 8.83 -5.51
C PHE A 161 12.40 9.26 -6.97
N ALA A 162 13.44 10.01 -7.31
CA ALA A 162 13.73 10.35 -8.71
C ALA A 162 14.00 9.09 -9.57
N CYS A 163 14.49 7.98 -8.98
CA CYS A 163 14.65 6.70 -9.67
C CYS A 163 13.33 5.93 -9.84
N LEU A 164 12.35 6.19 -8.98
CA LEU A 164 11.08 5.45 -8.91
C LEU A 164 9.95 6.09 -9.72
N ARG A 165 10.23 7.18 -10.46
CA ARG A 165 9.23 7.85 -11.31
C ARG A 165 8.59 6.85 -12.31
N PRO A 166 7.25 6.80 -12.40
CA PRO A 166 6.53 5.88 -13.29
C PRO A 166 6.89 6.11 -14.76
N GLU A 167 7.06 7.38 -15.14
CA GLU A 167 7.46 7.76 -16.49
C GLU A 167 8.99 7.64 -16.65
N SER A 168 9.42 6.87 -17.65
CA SER A 168 10.84 6.65 -17.94
C SER A 168 11.62 7.94 -18.24
N ARG A 169 10.96 8.98 -18.77
CA ARG A 169 11.56 10.29 -19.07
C ARG A 169 11.78 11.16 -17.83
N SER A 170 10.96 10.93 -16.81
CA SER A 170 11.01 11.63 -15.53
C SER A 170 11.94 10.92 -14.55
N ARG A 171 12.49 9.76 -14.92
CA ARG A 171 13.42 8.97 -14.10
C ARG A 171 14.84 9.50 -14.22
N SER A 172 15.48 9.79 -13.09
CA SER A 172 16.89 10.19 -13.06
C SER A 172 17.81 9.08 -13.57
N THR A 173 18.83 9.46 -14.35
CA THR A 173 19.86 8.53 -14.85
C THR A 173 20.92 8.24 -13.77
N MET A 174 21.59 7.09 -13.85
CA MET A 174 22.74 6.79 -12.97
C MET A 174 23.87 7.81 -13.05
N GLN A 175 24.08 8.47 -14.19
CA GLN A 175 25.06 9.54 -14.32
C GLN A 175 24.69 10.76 -13.45
N HIS A 176 23.43 11.21 -13.53
CA HIS A 176 22.90 12.27 -12.67
C HIS A 176 22.98 11.90 -11.18
N ILE A 177 22.65 10.65 -10.82
CA ILE A 177 22.73 10.16 -9.44
C ILE A 177 24.17 10.20 -8.94
N SER A 178 25.12 9.66 -9.71
CA SER A 178 26.54 9.68 -9.38
C SER A 178 27.07 11.10 -9.21
N GLN A 179 26.66 12.02 -10.07
CA GLN A 179 27.08 13.42 -10.01
C GLN A 179 26.51 14.11 -8.77
N ALA A 180 25.25 13.87 -8.44
CA ALA A 180 24.61 14.44 -7.24
C ALA A 180 25.31 14.02 -5.94
N PHE A 181 25.76 12.76 -5.85
CA PHE A 181 26.55 12.27 -4.70
C PHE A 181 27.91 12.95 -4.54
N LEU A 182 28.53 13.37 -5.64
CA LEU A 182 29.83 14.05 -5.63
C LEU A 182 29.69 15.54 -5.29
N SER A 183 28.65 16.18 -5.84
CA SER A 183 28.47 17.64 -5.76
C SER A 183 27.72 18.09 -4.50
N CYS A 184 26.89 17.25 -3.87
CA CYS A 184 25.97 17.70 -2.83
C CYS A 184 26.30 17.18 -1.43
N LYS A 185 26.90 18.03 -0.59
CA LYS A 185 27.03 17.81 0.85
C LYS A 185 26.42 18.99 1.59
N LYS A 186 25.09 19.01 1.71
CA LYS A 186 24.37 20.13 2.33
C LYS A 186 23.92 19.78 3.74
N ALA A 187 24.20 20.67 4.68
CA ALA A 187 23.61 20.60 6.01
C ALA A 187 22.11 20.93 5.92
N LEU A 188 21.29 20.08 6.52
CA LEU A 188 19.86 20.30 6.62
C LEU A 188 19.58 21.30 7.75
N ALA A 189 18.85 22.38 7.45
CA ALA A 189 18.46 23.39 8.45
C ALA A 189 17.24 22.95 9.28
N THR A 190 16.46 22.00 8.75
CA THR A 190 15.26 21.45 9.39
C THR A 190 15.53 20.06 9.96
N PRO A 191 14.81 19.61 11.01
CA PRO A 191 14.90 18.24 11.49
C PRO A 191 14.30 17.23 10.48
N LEU A 192 14.84 16.01 10.41
CA LEU A 192 14.29 14.95 9.52
C LEU A 192 12.80 14.68 9.72
N ARG A 193 12.32 14.80 10.96
CA ARG A 193 10.91 14.60 11.32
C ARG A 193 9.96 15.55 10.61
N THR A 194 10.43 16.69 10.13
CA THR A 194 9.57 17.68 9.45
C THR A 194 9.59 17.53 7.94
N ILE A 195 10.42 16.63 7.39
CA ILE A 195 10.47 16.38 5.96
C ILE A 195 9.41 15.35 5.62
N SER A 196 8.43 15.75 4.81
CA SER A 196 7.48 14.82 4.22
C SER A 196 8.08 14.12 2.99
N LEU A 197 7.65 12.89 2.73
CA LEU A 197 8.03 12.19 1.51
C LEU A 197 7.49 12.91 0.27
N ARG A 198 6.36 13.63 0.38
CA ARG A 198 5.81 14.50 -0.66
C ARG A 198 6.75 15.62 -1.07
N GLU A 199 7.41 16.26 -0.11
CA GLU A 199 8.42 17.27 -0.40
C GLU A 199 9.55 16.63 -1.20
N LEU A 200 10.10 15.50 -0.77
CA LEU A 200 11.18 14.81 -1.49
C LEU A 200 10.77 14.34 -2.89
N TRP A 201 9.52 13.89 -3.05
CA TRP A 201 8.97 13.42 -4.33
C TRP A 201 8.80 14.56 -5.36
N ASN A 202 8.26 15.69 -4.90
CA ASN A 202 7.98 16.85 -5.76
C ASN A 202 9.23 17.73 -5.98
N GLN A 203 10.18 17.73 -5.04
CA GLN A 203 11.34 18.64 -5.06
C GLN A 203 12.55 18.12 -5.83
N GLU A 204 12.34 17.53 -7.01
CA GLU A 204 13.44 17.35 -7.98
C GLU A 204 14.11 18.70 -8.36
N THR A 205 13.50 19.84 -7.98
CA THR A 205 13.98 21.17 -8.35
C THR A 205 14.59 22.02 -7.24
N ASP A 206 14.49 21.71 -5.95
CA ASP A 206 15.08 22.62 -4.94
C ASP A 206 16.28 21.98 -4.25
N PHE A 207 16.17 20.75 -3.74
CA PHE A 207 17.31 20.09 -3.11
C PHE A 207 18.45 19.83 -4.11
N ILE A 208 18.12 19.30 -5.29
CA ILE A 208 19.09 19.03 -6.36
C ILE A 208 19.58 20.36 -6.96
N ARG A 209 18.71 21.33 -7.32
CA ARG A 209 19.20 22.62 -7.88
C ARG A 209 20.04 23.43 -6.88
N LEU A 210 19.78 23.34 -5.57
CA LEU A 210 20.62 23.96 -4.54
C LEU A 210 22.01 23.31 -4.46
N CYS A 211 22.19 22.08 -4.95
CA CYS A 211 23.51 21.46 -5.13
C CYS A 211 24.26 22.03 -6.35
N TRP A 212 23.54 22.64 -7.30
CA TRP A 212 24.07 23.19 -8.55
C TRP A 212 24.11 24.73 -8.57
N SER A 213 23.58 25.43 -7.56
CA SER A 213 23.54 26.90 -7.48
C SER A 213 24.70 27.53 -6.69
N LEU A 214 25.81 26.80 -6.51
CA LEU A 214 27.01 27.28 -5.81
C LEU A 214 28.30 27.06 -6.62
N GLU A 215 28.21 27.24 -7.94
CA GLU A 215 29.35 27.66 -8.76
C GLU A 215 29.31 29.18 -8.95
#